data_AF-A0A8J7SW35-F1
#
_entry.id   AF-A0A8J7SW35-F1
#
_cell.length_a   1.000
_cell.length_b   1.000
_cell.length_c   1.000
_cell.angle_alpha   90.00
_cell.angle_beta   90.00
_cell.angle_gamma   90.00
#
_symmetry.space_group_name_H-M   'P 1'
#
loop_
_entity.id
_entity.type
_entity.pdbx_description
1 polymer ?
#
loop_
_entity_poly.entity_id
_entity_poly.type
_entity_poly.pdbx_seq_one_letter_code
_entity_poly.pdbx_strand_id
1 'polypeptide(L)'
;MKVLWFIAVWSAALLVAALSVPALSDYVMLAGPCLVASVYLMLRGLFLAPDAPKPDITKSGRPKAETAPEPRTGMARILPRRVPKKLPRWVVVDGSNVMHWDEGKPSLETLRLVLEELSARGFSPGVIFDANAGWKLHDRYVDDRSFARQLKLPEDTVLVVPKGVPADQYILESARDLKARVVTNDRFRDWAEHFPEVHDPDFLIRGGVRVGHVWLDETARV
;
A
#
# COMPACT_ATOMS: atom_id res chain seq x y z
N MET A 1 -15.69 21.51 10.25
CA MET A 1 -16.80 22.19 9.53
C MET A 1 -16.72 23.71 9.59
N LYS A 2 -16.59 24.35 10.77
CA LYS A 2 -16.53 25.83 10.88
C LYS A 2 -15.38 26.46 10.07
N VAL A 3 -14.18 25.87 10.11
CA VAL A 3 -13.00 26.34 9.37
C VAL A 3 -13.21 26.31 7.85
N LEU A 4 -13.89 25.28 7.32
CA LEU A 4 -14.20 25.17 5.89
C LEU A 4 -15.22 26.23 5.44
N TRP A 5 -16.15 26.60 6.32
CA TRP A 5 -17.11 27.66 6.06
C TRP A 5 -16.44 29.05 6.01
N PHE A 6 -15.46 29.30 6.89
CA PHE A 6 -14.65 30.51 6.85
C PHE A 6 -13.82 30.63 5.57
N ILE A 7 -13.21 29.52 5.13
CA ILE A 7 -12.44 29.48 3.88
C ILE A 7 -13.36 29.73 2.67
N ALA A 8 -14.56 29.14 2.65
CA ALA A 8 -15.52 29.32 1.56
C ALA A 8 -16.03 30.77 1.45
N VAL A 9 -16.36 31.41 2.58
CA VAL A 9 -16.82 32.82 2.59
C VAL A 9 -15.71 33.76 2.14
N TRP A 10 -14.48 33.55 2.61
CA TRP A 10 -13.34 34.36 2.20
C TRP A 10 -12.99 34.18 0.72
N SER A 11 -13.05 32.96 0.22
CA SER A 11 -12.79 32.67 -1.20
C SER A 11 -13.85 33.28 -2.11
N ALA A 12 -15.12 33.29 -1.69
CA ALA A 12 -16.21 33.93 -2.45
C ALA A 12 -16.06 35.47 -2.47
N ALA A 13 -15.67 36.08 -1.35
CA ALA A 13 -15.41 37.51 -1.28
C ALA A 13 -14.24 37.95 -2.18
N LEU A 14 -13.16 37.15 -2.20
CA LEU A 14 -12.01 37.36 -3.09
C LEU A 14 -12.37 37.23 -4.57
N LEU A 15 -13.24 36.29 -4.93
CA LEU A 15 -13.68 36.09 -6.32
C LEU A 15 -14.51 37.27 -6.84
N VAL A 16 -15.43 37.80 -6.03
CA VAL A 16 -16.25 38.97 -6.39
C VAL A 16 -15.39 40.23 -6.51
N ALA A 17 -14.39 40.40 -5.63
CA ALA A 17 -13.43 41.51 -5.72
C ALA A 17 -12.57 41.41 -6.99
N ALA A 18 -12.10 40.21 -7.34
CA ALA A 18 -11.27 39.98 -8.53
C ALA A 18 -12.01 40.24 -9.85
N LEU A 19 -13.32 39.94 -9.91
CA LEU A 19 -14.15 40.20 -11.10
C LEU A 19 -14.51 41.69 -11.30
N SER A 20 -14.25 42.54 -10.31
CA SER A 20 -14.60 43.97 -10.33
C SER A 20 -13.43 44.88 -10.72
N VAL A 21 -12.21 44.34 -10.83
CA VAL A 21 -10.99 45.11 -11.15
C VAL A 21 -10.28 44.48 -12.36
N PRO A 22 -10.30 45.13 -13.54
CA PRO A 22 -9.73 44.58 -14.78
C PRO A 22 -8.23 44.24 -14.73
N ALA A 23 -7.49 44.73 -13.73
CA ALA A 23 -6.06 44.51 -13.55
C ALA A 23 -5.68 43.23 -12.77
N LEU A 24 -6.66 42.41 -12.35
CA LEU A 24 -6.45 41.19 -11.54
C LEU A 24 -6.85 39.89 -12.24
N SER A 25 -7.07 39.92 -13.57
CA SER A 25 -7.46 38.75 -14.38
C SER A 25 -6.49 37.57 -14.25
N ASP A 26 -5.23 37.84 -13.93
CA ASP A 26 -4.16 36.82 -13.89
C ASP A 26 -4.33 35.84 -12.72
N TYR A 27 -5.07 36.20 -11.68
CA TYR A 27 -5.36 35.30 -10.56
C TYR A 27 -6.36 34.19 -10.91
N VAL A 28 -7.10 34.34 -12.02
CA VAL A 28 -8.00 33.29 -12.54
C VAL A 28 -7.21 32.07 -13.02
N MET A 29 -5.99 32.28 -13.54
CA MET A 29 -5.10 31.21 -14.01
C MET A 29 -4.54 30.35 -12.85
N LEU A 30 -4.48 30.88 -11.63
CA LEU A 30 -4.03 30.15 -10.44
C LEU A 30 -5.21 29.56 -9.64
N ALA A 31 -6.31 30.29 -9.53
CA ALA A 31 -7.47 29.89 -8.75
C ALA A 31 -8.33 28.82 -9.46
N GLY A 32 -8.42 28.87 -10.79
CA GLY A 32 -9.21 27.92 -11.58
C GLY A 32 -8.79 26.45 -11.38
N PRO A 33 -7.51 26.11 -11.56
CA PRO A 33 -7.03 24.73 -11.35
C PRO A 33 -7.22 24.24 -9.91
N CYS A 34 -7.05 25.12 -8.91
CA CYS A 34 -7.25 24.77 -7.50
C CYS A 34 -8.72 24.46 -7.18
N LEU A 35 -9.66 25.23 -7.74
CA LEU A 35 -11.09 24.97 -7.58
C LEU A 35 -11.50 23.63 -8.22
N VAL A 36 -11.00 23.36 -9.43
CA VAL A 36 -11.26 22.10 -10.15
C VAL A 36 -10.71 20.90 -9.38
N ALA A 37 -9.48 20.99 -8.87
CA ALA A 37 -8.88 19.95 -8.04
C ALA A 37 -9.65 19.72 -6.74
N SER A 38 -10.10 20.79 -6.07
CA SER A 38 -10.89 20.69 -4.84
C SER A 38 -12.25 20.05 -5.06
N VAL A 39 -12.98 20.45 -6.12
CA VAL A 39 -14.27 19.85 -6.49
C VAL A 39 -14.09 18.38 -6.92
N TYR A 40 -13.03 18.07 -7.67
CA TYR A 40 -12.71 16.69 -8.06
C TYR A 40 -12.43 15.81 -6.83
N LEU A 41 -11.65 16.28 -5.86
CA LEU A 41 -11.38 15.55 -4.62
C LEU A 41 -12.64 15.39 -3.75
N MET A 42 -13.52 16.40 -3.72
CA MET A 42 -14.78 16.35 -2.97
C MET A 42 -15.79 15.38 -3.61
N LEU A 43 -15.86 15.34 -4.93
CA LEU A 43 -16.67 14.36 -5.67
C LEU A 43 -16.08 12.95 -5.56
N ARG A 44 -14.75 12.79 -5.59
CA ARG A 44 -14.08 11.50 -5.35
C ARG A 44 -14.38 10.97 -3.94
N GLY A 45 -14.38 11.84 -2.93
CA GLY A 45 -14.74 11.47 -1.55
C GLY A 45 -16.21 11.03 -1.38
N LEU A 46 -17.10 11.43 -2.29
CA LEU A 46 -18.51 11.01 -2.33
C LEU A 46 -18.73 9.69 -3.08
N PHE A 47 -17.85 9.32 -4.02
CA PHE A 47 -17.96 8.10 -4.83
C PHE A 47 -16.96 6.98 -4.47
N LEU A 48 -15.94 7.27 -3.66
CA LEU A 48 -15.05 6.27 -3.02
C LEU A 48 -15.16 6.35 -1.50
N ALA A 49 -16.38 6.39 -0.97
CA ALA A 49 -16.60 5.93 0.39
C ALA A 49 -16.63 4.40 0.33
N PRO A 50 -15.65 3.67 0.87
CA PRO A 50 -15.86 2.26 1.14
C PRO A 50 -16.91 2.19 2.24
N ASP A 51 -18.03 1.55 1.97
CA ASP A 51 -18.88 0.97 3.00
C ASP A 51 -18.09 -0.15 3.69
N ALA A 52 -17.06 0.23 4.46
CA ALA A 52 -16.42 -0.64 5.42
C ALA A 52 -17.36 -0.73 6.63
N PRO A 53 -17.84 -1.92 7.01
CA PRO A 53 -18.61 -2.08 8.23
C PRO A 53 -17.75 -1.61 9.39
N LYS A 54 -18.17 -0.52 10.06
CA LYS A 54 -17.53 -0.07 11.30
C LYS A 54 -17.76 -1.17 12.33
N PRO A 55 -16.72 -1.78 12.94
CA PRO A 55 -16.94 -2.74 14.01
C PRO A 55 -17.69 -2.03 15.14
N ASP A 56 -18.85 -2.57 15.50
CA ASP A 56 -19.64 -2.11 16.64
C ASP A 56 -18.90 -2.45 17.94
N ILE A 57 -18.09 -1.51 18.43
CA ILE A 57 -17.36 -1.63 19.71
C ILE A 57 -18.31 -1.36 20.91
N THR A 58 -19.61 -1.16 20.67
CA THR A 58 -20.59 -0.80 21.71
C THR A 58 -21.54 -1.93 22.14
N LYS A 59 -21.32 -3.17 21.68
CA LYS A 59 -22.03 -4.35 22.23
C LYS A 59 -21.09 -5.38 22.85
N SER A 60 -20.15 -4.91 23.66
CA SER A 60 -19.57 -5.72 24.74
C SER A 60 -20.53 -5.72 25.93
N GLY A 61 -21.59 -6.52 25.81
CA GLY A 61 -22.33 -6.95 26.99
C GLY A 61 -21.43 -7.90 27.77
N ARG A 62 -20.89 -7.44 28.91
CA ARG A 62 -20.28 -8.35 29.90
C ARG A 62 -21.31 -9.42 30.28
N PRO A 63 -21.00 -10.72 30.17
CA PRO A 63 -21.74 -11.72 30.94
C PRO A 63 -21.25 -11.62 32.38
N LYS A 64 -22.18 -11.27 33.26
CA LYS A 64 -22.06 -11.29 34.71
C LYS A 64 -21.66 -12.70 35.16
N ALA A 65 -20.66 -12.79 36.02
CA ALA A 65 -20.30 -14.02 36.73
C ALA A 65 -21.48 -14.45 37.62
N GLU A 66 -21.95 -15.70 37.47
CA GLU A 66 -22.51 -16.47 38.58
C GLU A 66 -22.68 -17.96 38.21
N THR A 67 -21.93 -18.77 38.97
CA THR A 67 -22.27 -20.09 39.54
C THR A 67 -22.55 -21.29 38.63
N ALA A 68 -21.65 -22.28 38.74
CA ALA A 68 -21.85 -23.69 38.37
C ALA A 68 -23.00 -24.34 39.16
N PRO A 69 -23.59 -25.40 38.60
CA PRO A 69 -23.22 -26.74 39.07
C PRO A 69 -22.86 -27.73 37.93
N GLU A 70 -22.08 -28.75 38.28
CA GLU A 70 -21.53 -29.81 37.41
C GLU A 70 -22.58 -30.85 36.88
N PRO A 71 -22.20 -32.02 36.33
CA PRO A 71 -21.76 -32.25 34.95
C PRO A 71 -22.73 -33.22 34.23
N ARG A 72 -23.04 -33.00 32.95
CA ARG A 72 -23.77 -33.99 32.14
C ARG A 72 -23.14 -34.16 30.76
N THR A 73 -22.57 -35.35 30.61
CA THR A 73 -22.12 -36.06 29.41
C THR A 73 -22.85 -35.70 28.12
N GLY A 74 -22.07 -35.43 27.06
CA GLY A 74 -22.51 -35.57 25.67
C GLY A 74 -22.36 -34.29 24.82
N MET A 75 -21.67 -34.42 23.67
CA MET A 75 -21.67 -33.52 22.51
C MET A 75 -20.64 -32.39 22.39
N ALA A 76 -19.57 -32.34 23.18
CA ALA A 76 -18.47 -31.39 22.99
C ALA A 76 -17.44 -31.79 21.88
N ARG A 77 -17.88 -32.43 20.79
CA ARG A 77 -16.97 -32.92 19.73
C ARG A 77 -17.29 -32.45 18.30
N ILE A 78 -18.22 -31.50 18.11
CA ILE A 78 -18.68 -31.08 16.77
C ILE A 78 -18.36 -29.61 16.43
N LEU A 79 -17.75 -28.83 17.33
CA LEU A 79 -17.32 -27.48 16.98
C LEU A 79 -15.83 -27.50 16.59
N PRO A 80 -15.46 -27.20 15.32
CA PRO A 80 -14.05 -27.03 14.97
C PRO A 80 -13.52 -25.91 15.85
N ARG A 81 -12.57 -26.25 16.72
CA ARG A 81 -11.79 -25.31 17.52
C ARG A 81 -11.22 -24.29 16.53
N ARG A 82 -11.79 -23.08 16.47
CA ARG A 82 -11.26 -21.99 15.64
C ARG A 82 -9.81 -21.79 16.06
N VAL A 83 -8.90 -22.32 15.25
CA VAL A 83 -7.48 -22.06 15.42
C VAL A 83 -7.31 -20.55 15.21
N PRO A 84 -6.74 -19.79 16.16
CA PRO A 84 -6.49 -18.38 15.94
C PRO A 84 -5.62 -18.23 14.69
N LYS A 85 -6.11 -17.50 13.68
CA LYS A 85 -5.38 -17.23 12.44
C LYS A 85 -4.11 -16.47 12.83
N LYS A 86 -2.92 -17.08 12.65
CA LYS A 86 -1.64 -16.38 12.85
C LYS A 86 -1.68 -15.07 12.04
N LEU A 87 -1.18 -13.99 12.63
CA LEU A 87 -1.06 -12.72 11.91
C LEU A 87 -0.18 -12.94 10.66
N PRO A 88 -0.57 -12.39 9.50
CA PRO A 88 0.20 -12.54 8.27
C PRO A 88 1.60 -11.94 8.45
N ARG A 89 2.63 -12.65 7.96
CA ARG A 89 4.00 -12.16 7.90
C ARG A 89 4.15 -11.32 6.63
N TRP A 90 3.76 -10.06 6.70
CA TRP A 90 3.81 -9.16 5.55
C TRP A 90 5.23 -8.96 5.02
N VAL A 91 5.34 -8.89 3.70
CA VAL A 91 6.57 -8.49 3.01
C VAL A 91 6.20 -7.57 1.86
N VAL A 92 6.88 -6.44 1.74
CA VAL A 92 6.72 -5.50 0.63
C VAL A 92 7.78 -5.82 -0.41
N VAL A 93 7.38 -6.05 -1.65
CA VAL A 93 8.25 -6.39 -2.77
C VAL A 93 8.39 -5.18 -3.66
N ASP A 94 9.63 -4.74 -3.87
CA ASP A 94 9.95 -3.73 -4.88
C ASP A 94 9.89 -4.39 -6.27
N GLY A 95 8.72 -4.33 -6.90
CA GLY A 95 8.46 -4.97 -8.17
C GLY A 95 9.35 -4.43 -9.29
N SER A 96 9.68 -3.14 -9.25
CA SER A 96 10.52 -2.49 -10.26
C SER A 96 12.01 -2.84 -10.10
N ASN A 97 12.47 -3.23 -8.92
CA ASN A 97 13.81 -3.80 -8.73
C ASN A 97 13.83 -5.30 -9.05
N VAL A 98 12.88 -6.06 -8.49
CA VAL A 98 12.84 -7.53 -8.56
C VAL A 98 12.63 -8.03 -9.98
N MET A 99 11.86 -7.32 -10.81
CA MET A 99 11.67 -7.73 -12.21
C MET A 99 12.97 -7.78 -13.01
N HIS A 100 14.06 -7.14 -12.56
CA HIS A 100 15.36 -7.16 -13.23
C HIS A 100 16.35 -8.20 -12.65
N TRP A 101 15.93 -9.04 -11.70
CA TRP A 101 16.85 -9.97 -11.03
C TRP A 101 17.37 -11.11 -11.91
N ASP A 102 16.76 -11.34 -13.07
CA ASP A 102 17.21 -12.34 -14.05
C ASP A 102 17.94 -11.66 -15.20
N GLU A 103 19.27 -11.75 -15.18
CA GLU A 103 20.17 -11.16 -16.19
C GLU A 103 19.99 -9.64 -16.46
N GLY A 104 19.35 -8.90 -15.54
CA GLY A 104 19.07 -7.48 -15.70
C GLY A 104 17.90 -7.16 -16.63
N LYS A 105 17.26 -8.17 -17.25
CA LYS A 105 16.13 -7.97 -18.17
C LYS A 105 14.84 -7.87 -17.36
N PRO A 106 13.99 -6.85 -17.58
CA PRO A 106 12.71 -6.75 -16.89
C PRO A 106 11.81 -7.91 -17.30
N SER A 107 11.36 -8.71 -16.34
CA SER A 107 10.49 -9.86 -16.56
C SER A 107 9.48 -10.00 -15.43
N LEU A 108 8.20 -10.12 -15.81
CA LEU A 108 7.14 -10.47 -14.86
C LEU A 108 7.29 -11.89 -14.34
N GLU A 109 7.93 -12.78 -15.11
CA GLU A 109 8.12 -14.16 -14.69
C GLU A 109 9.08 -14.26 -13.51
N THR A 110 10.17 -13.49 -13.55
CA THR A 110 11.11 -13.34 -12.43
C THR A 110 10.38 -12.92 -11.15
N LEU A 111 9.48 -11.93 -11.26
CA LEU A 111 8.69 -11.48 -10.14
C LEU A 111 7.71 -12.56 -9.65
N ARG A 112 7.06 -13.32 -10.54
CA ARG A 112 6.19 -14.45 -10.14
C ARG A 112 6.95 -15.50 -9.35
N LEU A 113 8.13 -15.91 -9.82
CA LEU A 113 8.97 -16.89 -9.12
C LEU A 113 9.33 -16.40 -7.71
N VAL A 114 9.64 -15.10 -7.54
CA VAL A 114 9.94 -14.53 -6.22
C VAL A 114 8.72 -14.52 -5.32
N LEU A 115 7.53 -14.17 -5.84
CA LEU A 115 6.28 -14.18 -5.08
C LEU A 115 5.88 -15.59 -4.62
N GLU A 116 6.06 -16.58 -5.48
CA GLU A 116 5.83 -17.99 -5.16
C GLU A 116 6.77 -18.47 -4.06
N GLU A 117 8.07 -18.14 -4.15
CA GLU A 117 9.07 -18.49 -3.15
C GLU A 117 8.78 -17.82 -1.79
N LEU A 118 8.41 -16.54 -1.78
CA LEU A 118 8.01 -15.83 -0.55
C LEU A 118 6.77 -16.44 0.09
N SER A 119 5.78 -16.79 -0.73
CA SER A 119 4.54 -17.44 -0.26
C SER A 119 4.83 -18.84 0.31
N ALA A 120 5.72 -19.61 -0.32
CA ALA A 120 6.16 -20.92 0.14
C ALA A 120 6.88 -20.84 1.50
N ARG A 121 7.61 -19.75 1.77
CA ARG A 121 8.23 -19.45 3.07
C ARG A 121 7.26 -18.90 4.12
N GLY A 122 5.98 -18.76 3.77
CA GLY A 122 4.90 -18.32 4.67
C GLY A 122 4.81 -16.81 4.83
N PHE A 123 5.37 -16.03 3.91
CA PHE A 123 5.15 -14.59 3.84
C PHE A 123 3.86 -14.25 3.09
N SER A 124 3.35 -13.04 3.32
CA SER A 124 2.23 -12.46 2.59
C SER A 124 2.77 -11.27 1.78
N PRO A 125 3.02 -11.45 0.46
CA PRO A 125 3.63 -10.40 -0.34
C PRO A 125 2.62 -9.34 -0.78
N GLY A 126 3.02 -8.08 -0.68
CA GLY A 126 2.44 -6.95 -1.42
C GLY A 126 3.49 -6.37 -2.35
N VAL A 127 3.13 -5.98 -3.57
CA VAL A 127 4.06 -5.52 -4.60
C VAL A 127 3.86 -4.04 -4.88
N ILE A 128 4.95 -3.29 -4.87
CA ILE A 128 4.95 -1.87 -5.23
C ILE A 128 5.84 -1.68 -6.46
N PHE A 129 5.33 -0.96 -7.45
CA PHE A 129 6.02 -0.63 -8.69
C PHE A 129 6.26 0.88 -8.80
N ASP A 130 7.40 1.24 -9.37
CA ASP A 130 7.63 2.59 -9.90
C ASP A 130 6.63 2.90 -11.04
N ALA A 131 6.40 4.19 -11.28
CA ALA A 131 5.50 4.65 -12.36
C ALA A 131 5.96 4.21 -13.77
N ASN A 132 7.21 3.75 -13.91
CA ASN A 132 7.83 3.39 -15.18
C ASN A 132 7.82 1.87 -15.44
N ALA A 133 7.37 1.05 -14.50
CA ALA A 133 7.43 -0.41 -14.59
C ALA A 133 6.73 -0.94 -15.84
N GLY A 134 5.56 -0.39 -16.15
CA GLY A 134 4.79 -0.74 -17.35
C GLY A 134 5.58 -0.51 -18.63
N TRP A 135 6.28 0.61 -18.74
CA TRP A 135 7.08 0.95 -19.93
C TRP A 135 8.26 0.01 -20.10
N LYS A 136 8.92 -0.38 -18.99
CA LYS A 136 10.03 -1.34 -19.00
C LYS A 136 9.60 -2.75 -19.42
N LEU A 137 8.37 -3.16 -19.09
CA LEU A 137 7.86 -4.52 -19.35
C LEU A 137 7.04 -4.67 -20.64
N HIS A 138 6.32 -3.63 -21.04
CA HIS A 138 5.30 -3.70 -22.10
C HIS A 138 5.35 -2.53 -23.09
N ASP A 139 6.34 -1.65 -22.99
CA ASP A 139 6.45 -0.43 -23.80
C ASP A 139 5.19 0.45 -23.77
N ARG A 140 4.47 0.43 -22.64
CA ARG A 140 3.27 1.24 -22.39
C ARG A 140 3.00 1.41 -20.91
N TYR A 141 2.19 2.39 -20.54
CA TYR A 141 1.69 2.51 -19.17
C TYR A 141 0.82 1.29 -18.78
N VAL A 142 0.97 0.83 -17.54
CA VAL A 142 0.22 -0.28 -16.93
C VAL A 142 -0.11 0.09 -15.50
N ASP A 143 -1.38 -0.09 -15.12
CA ASP A 143 -1.91 0.23 -13.79
C ASP A 143 -1.88 -0.98 -12.83
N ASP A 144 -2.15 -0.70 -11.55
CA ASP A 144 -2.18 -1.65 -10.42
C ASP A 144 -3.02 -2.88 -10.75
N ARG A 145 -4.23 -2.65 -11.25
CA ARG A 145 -5.21 -3.68 -11.59
C ARG A 145 -4.68 -4.58 -12.71
N SER A 146 -4.04 -4.02 -13.72
CA SER A 146 -3.45 -4.81 -14.80
C SER A 146 -2.26 -5.63 -14.31
N PHE A 147 -1.38 -5.07 -13.47
CA PHE A 147 -0.29 -5.84 -12.86
C PHE A 147 -0.81 -6.95 -11.93
N ALA A 148 -1.80 -6.67 -11.09
CA ALA A 148 -2.43 -7.67 -10.22
C ALA A 148 -2.96 -8.86 -11.02
N ARG A 149 -3.71 -8.62 -12.11
CA ARG A 149 -4.19 -9.69 -12.99
C ARG A 149 -3.06 -10.48 -13.62
N GLN A 150 -2.01 -9.82 -14.10
CA GLN A 150 -0.86 -10.49 -14.69
C GLN A 150 -0.13 -11.35 -13.65
N LEU A 151 0.05 -10.85 -12.42
CA LEU A 151 0.70 -11.57 -11.33
C LEU A 151 -0.22 -12.59 -10.63
N LYS A 152 -1.51 -12.64 -11.00
CA LYS A 152 -2.54 -13.46 -10.34
C LYS A 152 -2.64 -13.15 -8.83
N LEU A 153 -2.42 -11.89 -8.46
CA LEU A 153 -2.55 -11.38 -7.10
C LEU A 153 -3.86 -10.62 -6.93
N PRO A 154 -4.38 -10.51 -5.69
CA PRO A 154 -5.44 -9.57 -5.36
C PRO A 154 -5.07 -8.12 -5.71
N GLU A 155 -6.03 -7.33 -6.21
CA GLU A 155 -5.80 -5.93 -6.61
C GLU A 155 -5.30 -5.07 -5.45
N ASP A 156 -5.72 -5.36 -4.21
CA ASP A 156 -5.33 -4.64 -2.99
C ASP A 156 -3.92 -4.97 -2.48
N THR A 157 -3.22 -5.89 -3.15
CA THR A 157 -1.83 -6.24 -2.84
C THR A 157 -0.83 -5.73 -3.86
N VAL A 158 -1.27 -4.99 -4.88
CA VAL A 158 -0.40 -4.41 -5.91
C VAL A 158 -0.65 -2.91 -6.01
N LEU A 159 0.42 -2.12 -6.03
CA LEU A 159 0.37 -0.67 -6.14
C LEU A 159 1.40 -0.19 -7.18
N VAL A 160 0.99 0.65 -8.12
CA VAL A 160 1.88 1.42 -8.98
C VAL A 160 1.89 2.85 -8.46
N VAL A 161 3.07 3.32 -8.10
CA VAL A 161 3.25 4.66 -7.53
C VAL A 161 2.91 5.72 -8.58
N PRO A 162 2.25 6.83 -8.20
CA PRO A 162 1.95 7.92 -9.13
C PRO A 162 3.21 8.47 -9.81
N LYS A 163 3.06 8.89 -11.07
CA LYS A 163 4.16 9.51 -11.82
C LYS A 163 4.69 10.76 -11.12
N GLY A 164 6.01 10.89 -11.06
CA GLY A 164 6.69 12.03 -10.46
C GLY A 164 6.87 11.93 -8.94
N VAL A 165 6.44 10.82 -8.33
CA VAL A 165 6.68 10.55 -6.91
C VAL A 165 7.72 9.43 -6.77
N PRO A 166 8.72 9.57 -5.87
CA PRO A 166 9.68 8.51 -5.61
C PRO A 166 9.01 7.24 -5.09
N ALA A 167 9.31 6.10 -5.71
CA ALA A 167 8.74 4.82 -5.29
C ALA A 167 9.29 4.35 -3.94
N ASP A 168 10.57 4.63 -3.66
CA ASP A 168 11.25 4.29 -2.42
C ASP A 168 10.49 4.76 -1.18
N GLN A 169 9.93 5.98 -1.21
CA GLN A 169 9.13 6.51 -0.11
C GLN A 169 7.91 5.62 0.17
N TYR A 170 7.15 5.27 -0.87
CA TYR A 170 5.98 4.39 -0.73
C TYR A 170 6.36 2.99 -0.23
N ILE A 171 7.47 2.45 -0.73
CA ILE A 171 7.97 1.14 -0.31
C ILE A 171 8.29 1.14 1.18
N LEU A 172 9.06 2.13 1.64
CA LEU A 172 9.51 2.22 3.02
C LEU A 172 8.38 2.59 3.99
N GLU A 173 7.49 3.50 3.62
CA GLU A 173 6.29 3.85 4.39
C GLU A 173 5.36 2.64 4.54
N SER A 174 5.07 1.93 3.43
CA SER A 174 4.22 0.74 3.46
C SER A 174 4.84 -0.37 4.31
N ALA A 175 6.15 -0.55 4.24
CA ALA A 175 6.86 -1.53 5.04
C ALA A 175 6.79 -1.20 6.55
N ARG A 176 6.97 0.07 6.91
CA ARG A 176 6.84 0.55 8.29
C ARG A 176 5.42 0.34 8.82
N ASP A 177 4.40 0.76 8.07
CA ASP A 177 3.00 0.69 8.48
C ASP A 177 2.52 -0.76 8.66
N LEU A 178 2.96 -1.65 7.78
CA LEU A 178 2.61 -3.07 7.83
C LEU A 178 3.52 -3.89 8.77
N LYS A 179 4.57 -3.27 9.34
CA LYS A 179 5.66 -3.95 10.04
C LYS A 179 6.24 -5.10 9.19
N ALA A 180 6.37 -4.83 7.90
CA ALA A 180 6.82 -5.76 6.89
C ALA A 180 8.31 -5.59 6.63
N ARG A 181 8.92 -6.64 6.08
CA ARG A 181 10.26 -6.60 5.51
C ARG A 181 10.18 -6.14 4.05
N VAL A 182 11.27 -5.66 3.47
CA VAL A 182 11.31 -5.20 2.08
C VAL A 182 12.15 -6.14 1.23
N VAL A 183 11.61 -6.66 0.13
CA VAL A 183 12.37 -7.42 -0.88
C VAL A 183 12.89 -6.47 -1.95
N THR A 184 14.19 -6.21 -1.93
CA THR A 184 14.89 -5.41 -2.94
C THR A 184 16.39 -5.65 -2.85
N ASN A 185 17.12 -5.34 -3.91
CA ASN A 185 18.58 -5.23 -3.88
C ASN A 185 19.07 -3.79 -3.68
N ASP A 186 18.17 -2.80 -3.68
CA ASP A 186 18.51 -1.41 -3.34
C ASP A 186 18.91 -1.30 -1.85
N ARG A 187 19.75 -0.31 -1.55
CA ARG A 187 20.18 0.04 -0.20
C ARG A 187 19.44 1.24 0.38
N PHE A 188 18.67 1.97 -0.43
CA PHE A 188 17.90 3.15 -0.01
C PHE A 188 18.74 4.19 0.78
N ARG A 189 19.99 4.42 0.35
CA ARG A 189 20.95 5.24 1.10
C ARG A 189 20.43 6.67 1.34
N ASP A 190 19.77 7.24 0.35
CA ASP A 190 19.25 8.60 0.40
C ASP A 190 18.04 8.74 1.35
N TRP A 191 17.43 7.62 1.73
CA TRP A 191 16.25 7.56 2.60
C TRP A 191 16.58 7.17 4.04
N ALA A 192 17.82 6.77 4.32
CA ALA A 192 18.23 6.24 5.62
C ALA A 192 18.03 7.21 6.80
N GLU A 193 18.09 8.52 6.56
CA GLU A 193 17.82 9.53 7.58
C GLU A 193 16.36 9.49 8.06
N HIS A 194 15.42 9.27 7.13
CA HIS A 194 13.98 9.22 7.40
C HIS A 194 13.50 7.80 7.74
N PHE A 195 14.25 6.79 7.29
CA PHE A 195 13.96 5.37 7.45
C PHE A 195 15.20 4.62 7.96
N PRO A 196 15.58 4.81 9.24
CA PRO A 196 16.76 4.15 9.80
C PRO A 196 16.67 2.62 9.80
N GLU A 197 15.47 2.05 9.65
CA GLU A 197 15.22 0.61 9.52
C GLU A 197 15.97 0.00 8.33
N VAL A 198 16.34 0.77 7.30
CA VAL A 198 17.12 0.27 6.16
C VAL A 198 18.53 -0.22 6.56
N HIS A 199 19.02 0.17 7.73
CA HIS A 199 20.27 -0.32 8.31
C HIS A 199 20.11 -1.59 9.15
N ASP A 200 18.88 -1.99 9.46
CA ASP A 200 18.62 -3.24 10.15
C ASP A 200 18.88 -4.42 9.19
N PRO A 201 19.78 -5.35 9.52
CA PRO A 201 20.09 -6.51 8.67
C PRO A 201 18.88 -7.41 8.40
N ASP A 202 17.85 -7.35 9.23
CA ASP A 202 16.64 -8.14 9.07
C ASP A 202 15.54 -7.39 8.29
N PHE A 203 15.67 -6.09 8.04
CA PHE A 203 14.62 -5.33 7.34
C PHE A 203 14.60 -5.60 5.84
N LEU A 204 15.77 -5.65 5.20
CA LEU A 204 15.90 -5.89 3.77
C LEU A 204 16.13 -7.39 3.49
N ILE A 205 15.31 -7.96 2.62
CA ILE A 205 15.49 -9.29 2.03
C ILE A 205 16.10 -9.09 0.64
N ARG A 206 17.32 -9.57 0.46
CA ARG A 206 18.01 -9.51 -0.83
C ARG A 206 17.82 -10.82 -1.58
N GLY A 207 18.11 -10.82 -2.87
CA GLY A 207 17.99 -12.04 -3.63
C GLY A 207 18.40 -11.91 -5.08
N GLY A 208 18.08 -12.96 -5.83
CA GLY A 208 18.26 -12.99 -7.27
C GLY A 208 17.75 -14.29 -7.87
N VAL A 209 17.85 -14.38 -9.19
CA VAL A 209 17.58 -15.62 -9.92
C VAL A 209 18.91 -16.20 -10.41
N ARG A 210 19.07 -17.51 -10.23
CA ARG A 210 20.19 -18.28 -10.79
C ARG A 210 19.64 -19.56 -11.39
N VAL A 211 19.84 -19.74 -12.69
CA VAL A 211 19.42 -20.96 -13.42
C VAL A 211 17.93 -21.27 -13.20
N GLY A 212 17.07 -20.23 -13.24
CA GLY A 212 15.63 -20.36 -13.03
C GLY A 212 15.17 -20.53 -11.58
N HIS A 213 16.11 -20.59 -10.62
CA HIS A 213 15.78 -20.69 -9.20
C HIS A 213 15.99 -19.36 -8.48
N VAL A 214 14.99 -18.97 -7.66
CA VAL A 214 15.09 -17.81 -6.79
C VAL A 214 15.88 -18.19 -5.53
N TRP A 215 16.82 -17.34 -5.16
CA TRP A 215 17.44 -17.37 -3.83
C TRP A 215 17.12 -16.06 -3.12
N LEU A 216 16.79 -16.16 -1.83
CA LEU A 216 16.49 -15.03 -0.95
C LEU A 216 17.39 -15.12 0.27
N ASP A 217 18.11 -14.04 0.55
CA ASP A 217 18.87 -13.83 1.77
C ASP A 217 18.03 -13.02 2.75
N GLU A 218 17.56 -13.71 3.78
CA GLU A 218 16.75 -13.16 4.87
C GLU A 218 17.60 -12.56 5.99
N THR A 219 18.92 -12.47 5.82
CA THR A 219 19.83 -11.81 6.76
C THR A 219 20.80 -10.98 5.95
N ALA A 220 20.38 -9.79 5.53
CA ALA A 220 21.25 -8.90 4.79
C ALA A 220 22.37 -8.38 5.72
N ARG A 221 23.48 -9.12 5.80
CA ARG A 221 24.68 -8.65 6.48
C ARG A 221 25.16 -7.38 5.75
N VAL A 222 25.06 -6.24 6.42
CA VAL A 222 25.46 -4.91 5.92
C VAL A 222 26.95 -4.86 5.64
#